data_AF-A0A1W2FRM4-F1
#
_entry.id   AF-A0A1W2FRM4-F1
#
_cell.length_a   1.000
_cell.length_b   1.000
_cell.length_c   1.000
_cell.angle_alpha   90.00
_cell.angle_beta   90.00
_cell.angle_gamma   90.00
#
_symmetry.space_group_name_H-M   'P 1'
#
loop_
_entity.id
_entity.type
_entity.pdbx_description
1 polymer ?
#
loop_
_entity_poly.entity_id
_entity_poly.type
_entity_poly.pdbx_seq_one_letter_code
_entity_poly.pdbx_strand_id
1 'polypeptide(L)'
;MRNKIALAVVGMTSASVLMACSSSESKFADELKAAGFGTVQPTTETEKKTKKVGTKTVKSSTKVLEAVVRVKGCDLEFEKVSGQSGYWLDELHVNGQEPEWPGYPENLRKQQVETLLADSSQKPAGFTSCYKP
;
A
#
# COMPACT_ATOMS: atom_id res chain seq x y z
N MET A 1 16.84 63.88 0.89
CA MET A 1 15.75 63.11 1.54
C MET A 1 16.15 61.65 1.57
N ARG A 2 15.97 60.97 2.70
CA ARG A 2 16.13 59.52 2.88
C ARG A 2 14.94 58.79 2.25
N ASN A 3 15.17 57.59 1.68
CA ASN A 3 14.27 56.42 1.52
C ASN A 3 15.18 55.29 0.95
N LYS A 4 15.63 54.23 1.64
CA LYS A 4 15.01 53.08 2.32
C LYS A 4 14.15 52.15 1.42
N ILE A 5 14.67 50.92 1.21
CA ILE A 5 13.99 49.60 1.01
C ILE A 5 13.50 49.38 -0.44
N ALA A 6 13.70 48.26 -1.14
CA ALA A 6 13.44 46.87 -0.74
C ALA A 6 14.24 45.81 -1.53
N LEU A 7 14.57 44.72 -0.83
CA LEU A 7 14.91 43.39 -1.37
C LEU A 7 13.87 42.95 -2.41
N ALA A 8 14.33 42.56 -3.60
CA ALA A 8 13.55 41.72 -4.51
C ALA A 8 13.87 40.25 -4.20
N VAL A 9 12.84 39.55 -3.74
CA VAL A 9 12.80 38.13 -3.40
C VAL A 9 13.24 37.29 -4.60
N VAL A 10 14.29 36.49 -4.43
CA VAL A 10 14.61 35.39 -5.34
C VAL A 10 13.53 34.33 -5.14
N GLY A 11 12.56 34.30 -6.05
CA GLY A 11 11.62 33.20 -6.18
C GLY A 11 12.36 31.96 -6.65
N MET A 12 12.81 31.13 -5.71
CA MET A 12 13.09 29.72 -6.01
C MET A 12 11.75 29.00 -6.03
N THR A 13 11.25 28.73 -7.23
CA THR A 13 10.23 27.74 -7.51
C THR A 13 10.79 26.37 -7.15
N SER A 14 10.69 26.02 -5.87
CA SER A 14 11.01 24.68 -5.38
C SER A 14 9.95 23.70 -5.89
N ALA A 15 10.28 23.11 -7.04
CA ALA A 15 10.11 21.70 -7.34
C ALA A 15 8.72 21.10 -7.06
N SER A 16 7.88 21.13 -8.10
CA SER A 16 6.78 20.19 -8.28
C SER A 16 7.33 18.75 -8.33
N VAL A 17 7.47 18.10 -7.18
CA VAL A 17 7.77 16.65 -7.08
C VAL A 17 6.63 15.96 -6.36
N LEU A 18 5.43 15.97 -6.97
CA LEU A 18 4.31 15.13 -6.52
C LEU A 18 3.57 14.45 -7.68
N MET A 19 4.14 14.36 -8.88
CA MET A 19 3.43 13.82 -10.06
C MET A 19 4.08 12.59 -10.71
N ALA A 20 4.66 11.67 -9.92
CA ALA A 20 5.21 10.42 -10.51
C ALA A 20 5.18 9.16 -9.61
N CYS A 21 4.34 9.08 -8.56
CA CYS A 21 4.09 7.79 -7.90
C CYS A 21 2.94 6.97 -8.53
N SER A 22 2.19 7.54 -9.49
CA SER A 22 0.86 7.06 -9.84
C SER A 22 0.77 5.85 -10.78
N SER A 23 1.83 5.41 -11.47
CA SER A 23 1.70 4.35 -12.48
C SER A 23 1.74 2.93 -11.92
N SER A 24 2.54 2.67 -10.88
CA SER A 24 2.58 1.35 -10.23
C SER A 24 1.36 1.11 -9.35
N GLU A 25 0.95 2.13 -8.61
CA GLU A 25 -0.22 2.09 -7.72
C GLU A 25 -1.53 1.91 -8.50
N SER A 26 -1.70 2.68 -9.59
CA SER A 26 -2.88 2.54 -10.45
C SER A 26 -2.94 1.18 -11.12
N LYS A 27 -1.81 0.66 -11.63
CA LYS A 27 -1.75 -0.70 -12.19
C LYS A 27 -2.10 -1.76 -11.16
N PHE A 28 -1.59 -1.64 -9.94
CA PHE A 28 -1.94 -2.59 -8.88
C PHE A 28 -3.43 -2.51 -8.52
N ALA A 29 -3.98 -1.30 -8.41
CA ALA A 29 -5.41 -1.11 -8.21
C ALA A 29 -6.25 -1.73 -9.34
N ASP A 30 -5.79 -1.61 -10.59
CA ASP A 30 -6.47 -2.20 -11.75
C ASP A 30 -6.33 -3.73 -11.80
N GLU A 31 -5.20 -4.29 -11.36
CA GLU A 31 -5.03 -5.75 -11.16
C GLU A 31 -6.06 -6.28 -10.15
N LEU A 32 -6.23 -5.60 -9.01
CA LEU A 32 -7.23 -5.98 -8.00
C LEU A 32 -8.67 -5.83 -8.53
N LYS A 33 -8.98 -4.76 -9.27
CA LYS A 33 -10.28 -4.64 -9.94
C LYS A 33 -10.53 -5.79 -10.91
N ALA A 34 -9.52 -6.17 -11.69
CA ALA A 34 -9.61 -7.32 -12.61
C ALA A 34 -9.80 -8.65 -11.87
N ALA A 35 -9.29 -8.77 -10.64
CA ALA A 35 -9.52 -9.91 -9.75
C ALA A 35 -10.92 -9.90 -9.08
N GLY A 36 -11.76 -8.90 -9.38
CA GLY A 36 -13.14 -8.79 -8.94
C GLY A 36 -13.35 -7.90 -7.72
N PHE A 37 -12.31 -7.23 -7.21
CA PHE A 37 -12.45 -6.27 -6.12
C PHE A 37 -13.09 -4.97 -6.63
N GLY A 38 -13.95 -4.35 -5.81
CA GLY A 38 -14.68 -3.14 -6.20
C GLY A 38 -13.88 -1.87 -5.89
N THR A 39 -14.10 -1.31 -4.71
CA THR A 39 -13.36 -0.16 -4.22
C THR A 39 -11.96 -0.58 -3.80
N VAL A 40 -10.95 0.02 -4.44
CA VAL A 40 -9.53 -0.21 -4.17
C VAL A 40 -8.86 1.13 -3.85
N GLN A 41 -8.16 1.19 -2.71
CA GLN A 41 -7.42 2.36 -2.26
C GLN A 41 -5.92 2.04 -2.24
N PRO A 42 -5.16 2.44 -3.26
CA PRO A 42 -3.73 2.11 -3.33
C PRO A 42 -2.87 3.06 -2.48
N THR A 43 -1.85 2.50 -1.85
CA THR A 43 -0.79 3.19 -1.10
C THR A 43 0.58 2.62 -1.49
N THR A 44 1.66 3.26 -1.07
CA THR A 44 3.01 2.72 -1.26
C THR A 44 3.92 2.95 -0.07
N GLU A 45 4.59 1.89 0.36
CA GLU A 45 5.75 1.96 1.24
C GLU A 45 7.07 1.77 0.47
N THR A 46 8.11 2.49 0.87
CA THR A 46 9.46 2.35 0.31
C THR A 46 10.45 2.01 1.40
N GLU A 47 10.82 0.74 1.49
CA GLU A 47 11.86 0.29 2.40
C GLU A 47 13.24 0.58 1.81
N LYS A 48 14.03 1.42 2.49
CA LYS A 48 15.40 1.76 2.10
C LYS A 48 16.39 0.95 2.94
N LYS A 49 17.14 0.06 2.28
CA LYS A 49 18.22 -0.72 2.90
C LYS A 49 19.58 -0.21 2.44
N THR A 50 20.52 -0.09 3.38
CA THR A 50 21.92 0.27 3.10
C THR A 50 22.84 -0.82 3.62
N LYS A 51 23.74 -1.31 2.77
CA LYS A 51 24.75 -2.31 3.15
C LYS A 51 26.15 -1.78 2.83
N LYS A 52 27.07 -1.88 3.78
CA LYS A 52 28.50 -1.65 3.54
C LYS A 52 29.13 -2.93 2.98
N VAL A 53 29.84 -2.80 1.86
CA VAL A 53 30.61 -3.87 1.22
C VAL A 53 32.03 -3.35 1.01
N GLY A 54 32.95 -3.78 1.89
CA GLY A 54 34.28 -3.17 1.99
C GLY A 54 34.19 -1.68 2.36
N THR A 55 34.86 -0.82 1.58
CA THR A 55 34.80 0.65 1.74
C THR A 55 33.60 1.30 1.05
N LYS A 56 32.77 0.54 0.33
CA LYS A 56 31.64 1.08 -0.44
C LYS A 56 30.32 0.88 0.31
N THR A 57 29.44 1.88 0.23
CA THR A 57 28.05 1.78 0.69
C THR A 57 27.15 1.52 -0.50
N VAL A 58 26.42 0.40 -0.48
CA VAL A 58 25.39 0.05 -1.45
C VAL A 58 24.03 0.42 -0.89
N LYS A 59 23.26 1.22 -1.64
CA LYS A 59 21.87 1.58 -1.33
C LYS A 59 20.95 0.72 -2.20
N SER A 60 20.05 -0.02 -1.59
CA SER A 60 18.96 -0.73 -2.26
C SER A 60 17.63 -0.23 -1.70
N SER A 61 16.62 -0.11 -2.55
CA SER A 61 15.26 0.18 -2.11
C SER A 61 14.32 -0.87 -2.67
N THR A 62 13.54 -1.49 -1.80
CA THR A 62 12.40 -2.32 -2.19
C THR A 62 11.17 -1.43 -2.11
N LYS A 63 10.40 -1.36 -3.20
CA LYS A 63 9.13 -0.63 -3.19
C LYS A 63 8.02 -1.67 -3.04
N VAL A 64 7.28 -1.57 -1.94
CA VAL A 64 6.05 -2.36 -1.71
C VAL A 64 4.88 -1.48 -2.12
N LEU A 65 3.98 -2.05 -2.91
CA LEU A 65 2.71 -1.44 -3.28
C LEU A 65 1.67 -2.10 -2.39
N GLU A 66 0.88 -1.29 -1.71
CA GLU A 66 -0.21 -1.73 -0.88
C GLU A 66 -1.52 -1.27 -1.50
N ALA A 67 -2.59 -1.98 -1.21
CA ALA A 67 -3.92 -1.57 -1.60
C ALA A 67 -4.96 -2.14 -0.64
N VAL A 68 -5.74 -1.24 -0.06
CA VAL A 68 -6.86 -1.61 0.79
C VAL A 68 -8.10 -1.82 -0.07
N VAL A 69 -8.76 -2.97 0.13
CA VAL A 69 -10.05 -3.30 -0.49
C VAL A 69 -11.07 -3.65 0.57
N ARG A 70 -12.33 -3.23 0.35
CA ARG A 70 -13.42 -3.56 1.28
C ARG A 70 -14.19 -4.81 0.84
N VAL A 71 -14.18 -5.86 1.66
CA VAL A 71 -14.91 -7.12 1.44
C VAL A 71 -15.74 -7.45 2.67
N LYS A 72 -17.05 -7.63 2.49
CA LYS A 72 -17.98 -8.02 3.56
C LYS A 72 -17.83 -7.16 4.83
N GLY A 73 -17.65 -5.85 4.66
CA GLY A 73 -17.51 -4.88 5.75
C GLY A 73 -16.09 -4.72 6.31
N CYS A 74 -15.18 -5.66 6.04
CA CYS A 74 -13.78 -5.61 6.45
C CYS A 74 -12.89 -4.93 5.40
N ASP A 75 -11.92 -4.15 5.87
CA ASP A 75 -10.86 -3.60 5.04
C ASP A 75 -9.69 -4.58 5.06
N LEU A 76 -9.26 -4.98 3.87
CA LEU A 76 -8.21 -5.96 3.64
C LEU A 76 -7.07 -5.29 2.88
N GLU A 77 -5.87 -5.40 3.41
CA GLU A 77 -4.68 -4.90 2.74
C GLU A 77 -4.06 -6.00 1.87
N PHE A 78 -3.82 -5.65 0.61
CA PHE A 78 -3.06 -6.46 -0.32
C PHE A 78 -1.72 -5.81 -0.59
N GLU A 79 -0.67 -6.61 -0.57
CA GLU A 79 0.68 -6.16 -0.85
C GLU A 79 1.24 -6.75 -2.14
N LYS A 80 2.16 -6.02 -2.75
CA LYS A 80 2.90 -6.41 -3.95
C LYS A 80 4.27 -5.74 -3.98
N VAL A 81 5.33 -6.51 -4.19
CA VAL A 81 6.64 -5.91 -4.52
C VAL A 81 6.60 -5.35 -5.95
N SER A 82 6.92 -4.07 -6.09
CA SER A 82 6.98 -3.40 -7.39
C SER A 82 7.96 -4.12 -8.34
N GLY A 83 7.47 -4.45 -9.55
CA GLY A 83 8.23 -5.19 -10.56
C GLY A 83 8.19 -6.71 -10.43
N GLN A 84 7.54 -7.25 -9.39
CA GLN A 84 7.26 -8.69 -9.28
C GLN A 84 5.85 -9.02 -9.75
N SER A 85 5.68 -10.24 -10.26
CA SER A 85 4.35 -10.84 -10.43
C SER A 85 3.82 -11.28 -9.08
N GLY A 86 2.51 -11.36 -8.94
CA GLY A 86 1.91 -11.73 -7.66
C GLY A 86 1.48 -10.53 -6.83
N TYR A 87 0.57 -10.80 -5.91
CA TYR A 87 0.22 -9.99 -4.75
C TYR A 87 -0.34 -10.93 -3.68
N TRP A 88 -0.29 -10.56 -2.41
CA TRP A 88 -0.81 -11.39 -1.32
C TRP A 88 -1.72 -10.57 -0.42
N LEU A 89 -2.62 -11.28 0.26
CA LEU A 89 -3.42 -10.71 1.34
C LEU A 89 -2.52 -10.67 2.57
N ASP A 90 -2.22 -9.46 3.03
CA ASP A 90 -1.25 -9.23 4.09
C ASP A 90 -1.98 -9.07 5.42
N GLU A 91 -2.87 -8.08 5.50
CA GLU A 91 -3.49 -7.69 6.76
C GLU A 91 -5.00 -7.51 6.68
N LEU A 92 -5.64 -7.65 7.84
CA LEU A 92 -7.01 -7.23 8.08
C LEU A 92 -6.99 -5.95 8.90
N HIS A 93 -7.51 -4.85 8.37
CA HIS A 93 -7.65 -3.61 9.13
C HIS A 93 -8.92 -3.65 9.98
N VAL A 94 -8.76 -3.70 11.30
CA VAL A 94 -9.87 -3.69 12.27
C VAL A 94 -9.76 -2.49 13.20
N ASN A 95 -10.62 -1.48 13.00
CA ASN A 95 -10.67 -0.29 13.87
C ASN A 95 -9.32 0.42 14.05
N GLY A 96 -8.49 0.45 13.00
CA GLY A 96 -7.13 1.01 13.06
C GLY A 96 -6.10 0.11 13.74
N GLN A 97 -6.42 -1.17 13.93
CA GLN A 97 -5.46 -2.22 14.26
C GLN A 97 -5.17 -3.07 13.02
N GLU A 98 -3.92 -3.51 12.96
CA GLU A 98 -3.32 -4.31 11.90
C GLU A 98 -2.87 -5.67 12.51
N PRO A 99 -3.82 -6.55 12.86
CA PRO A 99 -3.46 -7.90 13.25
C PRO A 99 -2.85 -8.65 12.07
N GLU A 100 -1.63 -9.13 12.28
CA GLU A 100 -0.97 -10.13 11.45
C GLU A 100 -1.96 -11.26 11.09
N TRP A 101 -2.03 -11.57 9.79
CA TRP A 101 -2.89 -12.60 9.25
C TRP A 101 -2.05 -13.61 8.46
N PRO A 102 -2.35 -14.92 8.49
CA PRO A 102 -1.44 -15.92 7.95
C PRO A 102 -1.29 -15.75 6.43
N GLY A 103 -0.08 -15.99 5.93
CA GLY A 103 0.24 -15.88 4.51
C GLY A 103 -0.66 -16.78 3.65
N TYR A 104 -1.56 -16.15 2.91
CA TYR A 104 -2.45 -16.82 1.97
C TYR A 104 -1.77 -17.06 0.62
N PRO A 105 -2.33 -17.96 -0.23
CA PRO A 105 -1.87 -18.09 -1.61
C PRO A 105 -1.87 -16.75 -2.34
N GLU A 106 -0.86 -16.52 -3.17
CA GLU A 106 -0.81 -15.32 -4.00
C GLU A 106 -2.01 -15.21 -4.95
N ASN A 107 -2.34 -13.98 -5.33
CA ASN A 107 -3.32 -13.64 -6.35
C ASN A 107 -4.76 -14.09 -6.04
N LEU A 108 -5.16 -14.01 -4.76
CA LEU A 108 -6.55 -14.28 -4.40
C LEU A 108 -7.50 -13.37 -5.19
N ARG A 109 -8.56 -13.98 -5.70
CA ARG A 109 -9.74 -13.29 -6.26
C ARG A 109 -10.75 -13.01 -5.18
N LYS A 110 -11.63 -12.04 -5.42
CA LYS A 110 -12.68 -11.65 -4.45
C LYS A 110 -13.48 -12.85 -3.93
N GLN A 111 -13.90 -13.77 -4.79
CA GLN A 111 -14.69 -14.94 -4.37
C GLN A 111 -13.91 -15.87 -3.41
N GLN A 112 -12.60 -16.01 -3.61
CA GLN A 112 -11.74 -16.82 -2.74
C GLN A 112 -11.60 -16.15 -1.38
N VAL A 113 -11.44 -14.83 -1.34
CA VAL A 113 -11.44 -14.04 -0.11
C VAL A 113 -12.78 -14.16 0.61
N GLU A 114 -13.92 -14.02 -0.08
CA GLU A 114 -15.23 -14.18 0.52
C GLU A 114 -15.43 -15.58 1.13
N THR A 115 -14.92 -16.61 0.46
CA THR A 115 -14.95 -18.00 0.97
C THR A 115 -14.11 -18.14 2.23
N LEU A 116 -12.90 -17.59 2.22
CA LEU A 116 -11.97 -17.56 3.34
C LEU A 116 -12.55 -16.80 4.54
N LEU A 117 -13.24 -15.67 4.31
CA LEU A 117 -13.92 -14.94 5.37
C LEU A 117 -15.10 -15.71 5.98
N ALA A 118 -15.80 -16.51 5.16
CA ALA A 118 -16.96 -17.29 5.58
C ALA A 118 -16.60 -18.65 6.20
N ASP A 119 -15.38 -19.14 6.03
CA ASP A 119 -14.96 -20.43 6.53
C ASP A 119 -14.72 -20.44 8.06
N SER A 120 -14.54 -21.65 8.62
CA SER A 120 -14.27 -21.85 10.04
C SER A 120 -12.78 -21.75 10.40
N SER A 121 -11.92 -21.22 9.53
CA SER A 121 -10.50 -21.03 9.85
C SER A 121 -10.33 -19.97 10.93
N GLN A 122 -9.20 -20.03 11.65
CA GLN A 122 -8.88 -19.04 12.67
C GLN A 122 -8.79 -17.64 12.05
N LYS A 123 -9.54 -16.71 12.64
CA LYS A 123 -9.56 -15.30 12.24
C LYS A 123 -8.82 -14.45 13.26
N PRO A 124 -8.22 -13.33 12.84
CA PRO A 124 -7.55 -12.41 13.74
C PRO A 124 -8.56 -11.78 14.71
N ALA A 125 -8.04 -11.25 15.81
CA ALA A 125 -8.86 -10.58 16.81
C ALA A 125 -9.65 -9.43 16.18
N GLY A 126 -10.92 -9.29 16.55
CA GLY A 126 -11.78 -8.23 16.07
C GLY A 126 -12.39 -8.44 14.67
N PHE A 127 -12.09 -9.54 13.97
CA PHE A 127 -12.71 -9.87 12.67
C PHE A 127 -14.24 -9.76 12.67
N THR A 128 -14.90 -10.28 13.71
CA THR A 128 -16.36 -10.25 13.85
C THR A 128 -16.94 -8.85 14.00
N SER A 129 -16.12 -7.84 14.33
CA SER A 129 -16.57 -6.44 14.41
C SER A 129 -16.72 -5.79 13.04
N CYS A 130 -16.00 -6.27 12.02
CA CYS A 130 -16.10 -5.76 10.66
C CYS A 130 -16.93 -6.67 9.74
N TYR A 131 -16.91 -7.98 9.97
CA TYR A 131 -17.51 -8.96 9.05
C TYR A 131 -19.05 -8.89 9.03
N LYS A 132 -19.58 -8.70 7.82
CA LYS A 132 -21.01 -8.62 7.51
C LYS A 132 -21.30 -9.66 6.41
N PRO A 133 -21.75 -10.88 6.77
CA PRO A 133 -21.97 -11.97 5.84
C PRO A 133 -22.97 -11.63 4.72
#